data_AF-A0A8D1WKU9-F1
#
_entry.id   AF-A0A8D1WKU9-F1
#
_cell.length_a   1.000
_cell.length_b   1.000
_cell.length_c   1.000
_cell.angle_alpha   90.00
_cell.angle_beta   90.00
_cell.angle_gamma   90.00
#
_symmetry.space_group_name_H-M   'P 1'
#
loop_
_entity.id
_entity.type
_entity.pdbx_description
1 polymer ?
#
loop_
_entity_poly.entity_id
_entity_poly.type
_entity_poly.pdbx_seq_one_letter_code
_entity_poly.pdbx_strand_id
1 'polypeptide(L)'
;MAAEVLPSARWLYCGDPEESQRALLVQFSNGKLQNPGNMRFTLYKSNDSTNPRKRSQRILAAETDRLSYVGNNFGTGALKCNTLCRHFVGILNKTSGQMEVYDAEMFNMQPLFTGRSHRLLEGMSDTFSIDGLS
;
A
#
# COMPACT_ATOMS: atom_id res chain seq x y z
N MET A 1 -19.93 -22.29 36.02
CA MET A 1 -18.78 -21.75 35.28
C MET A 1 -19.21 -20.39 34.74
N ALA A 2 -18.59 -19.30 35.20
CA ALA A 2 -18.84 -17.99 34.61
C ALA A 2 -18.11 -17.92 33.27
N ALA A 3 -18.83 -17.64 32.18
CA ALA A 3 -18.21 -17.35 30.90
C ALA A 3 -17.39 -16.07 31.08
N GLU A 4 -16.07 -16.16 30.90
CA GLU A 4 -15.24 -14.97 30.83
C GLU A 4 -15.73 -14.12 29.65
N VAL A 5 -16.36 -12.99 29.97
CA VAL A 5 -16.71 -11.97 28.98
C VAL A 5 -15.37 -11.37 28.56
N LEU A 6 -14.86 -11.82 27.41
CA LEU A 6 -13.71 -11.17 26.80
C LEU A 6 -14.03 -9.68 26.66
N PRO A 7 -13.13 -8.78 27.10
CA PRO A 7 -13.38 -7.35 26.96
C PRO A 7 -13.61 -7.04 25.49
N SER A 8 -14.80 -6.52 25.18
CA SER A 8 -15.17 -6.15 23.82
C SER A 8 -14.20 -5.10 23.30
N ALA A 9 -13.63 -5.35 22.12
CA ALA A 9 -12.69 -4.42 21.52
C ALA A 9 -13.39 -3.10 21.18
N ARG A 10 -12.84 -1.99 21.65
CA ARG A 10 -13.36 -0.63 21.40
C ARG A 10 -12.66 -0.05 20.18
N TRP A 11 -13.44 0.20 19.14
CA TRP A 11 -12.98 0.79 17.88
C TRP A 11 -12.65 2.27 18.07
N LEU A 12 -11.41 2.66 17.77
CA LEU A 12 -10.96 4.05 17.67
C LEU A 12 -10.47 4.29 16.25
N TYR A 13 -11.20 5.10 15.50
CA TYR A 13 -10.77 5.50 14.16
C TYR A 13 -9.64 6.52 14.27
N CYS A 14 -8.49 6.20 13.69
CA CYS A 14 -7.27 7.00 13.78
C CYS A 14 -6.87 7.62 12.43
N GLY A 15 -7.63 7.42 11.35
CA GLY A 15 -7.20 7.84 10.03
C GLY A 15 -8.24 8.61 9.22
N ASP A 16 -8.23 9.94 9.29
CA ASP A 16 -8.31 10.75 8.05
C ASP A 16 -7.58 12.11 8.22
N PRO A 17 -6.28 12.16 7.87
CA PRO A 17 -5.64 13.42 7.46
C PRO A 17 -4.62 13.24 6.31
N GLU A 18 -4.85 13.88 5.16
CA GLU A 18 -4.01 13.87 3.93
C GLU A 18 -3.75 12.50 3.24
N GLU A 19 -3.66 12.49 1.89
CA GLU A 19 -3.39 11.27 1.09
C GLU A 19 -2.06 10.56 1.44
N SER A 20 -1.21 11.17 2.27
CA SER A 20 0.11 10.68 2.71
C SER A 20 0.05 9.69 3.89
N GLN A 21 -1.07 9.60 4.64
CA GLN A 21 -1.11 8.83 5.89
C GLN A 21 -1.72 7.41 5.78
N ARG A 22 -2.02 6.94 4.56
CA ARG A 22 -2.62 5.61 4.37
C ARG A 22 -1.59 4.51 4.55
N ALA A 23 -1.94 3.47 5.29
CA ALA A 23 -1.13 2.27 5.39
C ALA A 23 -1.08 1.54 4.04
N LEU A 24 0.13 1.25 3.54
CA LEU A 24 0.30 0.50 2.29
C LEU A 24 0.21 -1.01 2.56
N LEU A 25 -0.76 -1.67 1.94
CA LEU A 25 -0.90 -3.12 1.93
C LEU A 25 -0.46 -3.68 0.58
N VAL A 26 0.46 -4.63 0.58
CA VAL A 26 0.99 -5.23 -0.64
C VAL A 26 0.62 -6.70 -0.76
N GLN A 27 0.15 -7.10 -1.93
CA GLN A 27 -0.06 -8.50 -2.30
C GLN A 27 0.84 -8.85 -3.47
N PHE A 28 1.74 -9.81 -3.28
CA PHE A 28 2.59 -10.31 -4.35
C PHE A 28 1.87 -11.38 -5.14
N SER A 29 1.86 -11.25 -6.47
CA SER A 29 1.20 -12.22 -7.36
C SER A 29 1.81 -13.63 -7.30
N ASN A 30 3.07 -13.74 -6.88
CA ASN A 30 3.78 -15.01 -6.72
C ASN A 30 3.60 -15.62 -5.31
N GLY A 31 2.69 -15.09 -4.50
CA GLY A 31 2.44 -15.57 -3.14
C GLY A 31 3.42 -15.03 -2.10
N LYS A 32 3.67 -15.79 -1.03
CA LYS A 32 4.48 -15.34 0.09
C LYS A 32 5.96 -15.30 -0.28
N LEU A 33 6.60 -14.16 -0.06
CA LEU A 33 8.03 -14.01 -0.23
C LEU A 33 8.80 -14.70 0.89
N GLN A 34 9.93 -15.34 0.53
CA GLN A 34 10.77 -16.07 1.47
C GLN A 34 11.55 -15.13 2.40
N ASN A 35 12.07 -14.02 1.87
CA ASN A 35 12.91 -13.06 2.60
C ASN A 35 12.34 -11.63 2.50
N PRO A 36 11.25 -11.31 3.23
CA PRO A 36 10.63 -9.99 3.15
C PRO A 36 11.49 -8.86 3.74
N GLY A 37 12.44 -9.17 4.63
CA GLY A 37 13.30 -8.17 5.29
C GLY A 37 14.31 -7.47 4.37
N ASN A 38 14.63 -8.05 3.21
CA ASN A 38 15.56 -7.44 2.24
C ASN A 38 14.84 -6.59 1.18
N MET A 39 13.55 -6.31 1.36
CA MET A 39 12.79 -5.52 0.40
C MET A 39 12.98 -4.03 0.64
N ARG A 40 13.23 -3.30 -0.45
CA ARG A 40 13.20 -1.84 -0.46
C ARG A 40 11.99 -1.38 -1.22
N PHE A 41 11.11 -0.64 -0.56
CA PHE A 41 9.91 -0.07 -1.17
C PHE A 41 10.15 1.39 -1.54
N THR A 42 9.62 1.81 -2.68
CA THR A 42 9.61 3.20 -3.12
C THR A 42 8.23 3.54 -3.64
N LEU A 43 7.58 4.50 -2.99
CA LEU A 43 6.27 4.99 -3.41
C LEU A 43 6.46 6.20 -4.32
N TYR A 44 5.79 6.17 -5.47
CA TYR A 44 5.74 7.25 -6.44
C TYR A 44 4.33 7.83 -6.47
N LYS A 45 4.22 9.15 -6.35
CA LYS A 45 2.97 9.91 -6.40
C LYS A 45 2.89 10.75 -7.66
N SER A 46 1.71 10.81 -8.26
CA SER A 46 1.48 11.68 -9.41
C SER A 46 1.69 13.16 -9.05
N ASN A 47 2.33 13.89 -9.95
CA ASN A 47 2.55 15.33 -9.82
C ASN A 47 1.34 16.17 -10.26
N ASP A 48 0.29 15.53 -10.78
CA ASP A 48 -0.91 16.24 -11.24
C ASP A 48 -1.71 16.79 -10.05
N SER A 49 -1.72 18.11 -9.88
CA SER A 49 -2.46 18.79 -8.81
C SER A 49 -3.90 19.15 -9.21
N THR A 50 -4.23 19.06 -10.50
CA THR A 50 -5.46 19.61 -11.07
C THR A 50 -6.55 18.56 -11.26
N ASN A 51 -6.21 17.38 -11.79
CA ASN A 51 -7.17 16.34 -12.09
C ASN A 51 -7.23 15.35 -10.93
N PRO A 52 -8.33 15.27 -10.16
CA PRO A 52 -8.40 14.43 -8.96
C PRO A 52 -8.12 12.95 -9.22
N ARG A 53 -8.50 12.43 -10.40
CA ARG A 53 -8.25 11.03 -10.78
C ARG A 53 -6.79 10.76 -11.12
N LYS A 54 -6.08 11.74 -11.65
CA LYS A 54 -4.64 11.64 -11.93
C LYS A 54 -3.83 11.91 -10.68
N ARG A 55 -4.27 12.86 -9.84
CA ARG A 55 -3.64 13.19 -8.56
C ARG A 55 -3.58 12.00 -7.62
N SER A 56 -4.62 11.17 -7.58
CA SER A 56 -4.65 9.97 -6.74
C SER A 56 -3.81 8.81 -7.29
N GLN A 57 -3.20 8.93 -8.48
CA GLN A 57 -2.39 7.86 -9.05
C GLN A 57 -1.11 7.65 -8.23
N ARG A 58 -0.85 6.38 -7.94
CA ARG A 58 0.29 5.92 -7.16
C ARG A 58 0.91 4.70 -7.82
N ILE A 59 2.23 4.62 -7.74
CA ILE A 59 2.99 3.43 -8.14
C ILE A 59 3.89 3.05 -6.98
N LEU A 60 3.87 1.77 -6.61
CA LEU A 60 4.75 1.22 -5.60
C LEU A 60 5.76 0.32 -6.30
N ALA A 61 7.03 0.69 -6.25
CA ALA A 61 8.12 -0.18 -6.64
C ALA A 61 8.65 -0.91 -5.41
N ALA A 62 9.04 -2.18 -5.60
CA ALA A 62 9.76 -2.92 -4.58
C ALA A 62 10.94 -3.65 -5.20
N GLU A 63 12.10 -3.56 -4.58
CA GLU A 63 13.33 -4.21 -5.07
C GLU A 63 13.83 -5.25 -4.08
N THR A 64 14.34 -6.34 -4.64
CA THR A 64 15.08 -7.40 -3.93
C THR A 64 16.38 -7.67 -4.68
N ASP A 65 17.27 -8.47 -4.09
CA ASP A 65 18.54 -8.85 -4.72
C ASP A 65 18.40 -9.52 -6.10
N ARG A 66 17.22 -10.10 -6.39
CA ARG A 66 17.01 -10.94 -7.59
C ARG A 66 15.89 -10.46 -8.51
N LEU A 67 14.96 -9.67 -8.00
CA LEU A 67 13.72 -9.35 -8.69
C LEU A 67 13.15 -8.02 -8.22
N SER A 68 12.65 -7.24 -9.16
CA SER A 68 11.89 -6.02 -8.88
C SER A 68 10.41 -6.30 -9.05
N TYR A 69 9.58 -5.55 -8.34
CA TYR A 69 8.13 -5.61 -8.42
C TYR A 69 7.56 -4.22 -8.63
N VAL A 70 6.42 -4.14 -9.31
CA VAL A 70 5.64 -2.91 -9.43
C VAL A 70 4.17 -3.19 -9.15
N GLY A 71 3.55 -2.30 -8.39
CA GLY A 71 2.10 -2.25 -8.20
C GLY A 71 1.59 -0.85 -8.49
N ASN A 72 0.38 -0.74 -9.03
CA ASN A 72 -0.25 0.53 -9.38
C ASN A 72 -1.73 0.53 -8.95
N ASN A 73 -2.23 1.69 -8.54
CA ASN A 73 -3.63 1.86 -8.14
C ASN A 73 -4.54 2.37 -9.28
N PHE A 74 -4.00 2.54 -10.49
CA PHE A 74 -4.70 3.03 -11.68
C PHE A 74 -4.46 2.15 -12.92
N GLY A 75 -5.26 2.35 -13.97
CA GLY A 75 -5.12 1.59 -15.22
C GLY A 75 -5.56 0.13 -15.12
N THR A 76 -5.21 -0.68 -16.11
CA THR A 76 -5.66 -2.07 -16.25
C THR A 76 -5.10 -3.04 -15.21
N GLY A 77 -4.00 -2.67 -14.55
CA GLY A 77 -3.39 -3.44 -13.44
C GLY A 77 -3.93 -3.08 -12.06
N ALA A 78 -4.78 -2.05 -11.95
CA ALA A 78 -5.37 -1.65 -10.68
C ALA A 78 -6.40 -2.67 -10.20
N LEU A 79 -6.42 -2.89 -8.89
CA LEU A 79 -7.52 -3.61 -8.24
C LEU A 79 -8.84 -2.88 -8.52
N LYS A 80 -9.71 -3.49 -9.33
CA LYS A 80 -11.04 -2.94 -9.66
C LYS A 80 -11.90 -2.70 -8.41
N CYS A 81 -11.60 -3.39 -7.32
CA CYS A 81 -12.24 -3.25 -6.01
C CYS A 81 -11.83 -1.98 -5.24
N ASN A 82 -10.73 -1.28 -5.61
CA ASN A 82 -10.27 -0.10 -4.87
C ASN A 82 -11.24 1.09 -4.91
N THR A 83 -12.16 1.17 -5.88
CA THR A 83 -13.18 2.23 -5.94
C THR A 83 -14.46 1.90 -5.18
N LEU A 84 -14.68 0.63 -4.83
CA LEU A 84 -15.92 0.16 -4.19
C LEU A 84 -15.70 -0.35 -2.75
N CYS A 85 -14.44 -0.58 -2.36
CA CYS A 85 -14.08 -1.10 -1.04
C CYS A 85 -13.06 -0.18 -0.37
N ARG A 86 -13.33 0.21 0.89
CA ARG A 86 -12.33 0.82 1.77
C ARG A 86 -11.68 -0.28 2.60
N HIS A 87 -10.35 -0.29 2.63
CA HIS A 87 -9.57 -1.22 3.43
C HIS A 87 -9.04 -0.49 4.66
N PHE A 88 -8.91 -1.22 5.77
CA PHE A 88 -8.42 -0.67 7.03
C PHE A 88 -7.42 -1.62 7.66
N VAL A 89 -6.45 -1.07 8.38
CA VAL A 89 -5.54 -1.82 9.26
C VAL A 89 -5.85 -1.46 10.70
N GLY A 90 -6.08 -2.48 11.53
CA GLY A 90 -6.36 -2.33 12.95
C GLY A 90 -5.18 -2.78 13.83
N ILE A 91 -4.80 -1.95 14.79
CA ILE A 91 -3.82 -2.26 15.84
C ILE A 91 -4.59 -2.41 17.15
N LEU A 92 -4.70 -3.65 17.66
CA LEU A 92 -5.43 -3.96 18.89
C LEU A 92 -4.48 -4.02 20.08
N ASN A 93 -4.66 -3.11 21.05
CA ASN A 93 -4.07 -3.23 22.36
C ASN A 93 -4.87 -4.24 23.19
N LYS A 94 -4.29 -5.42 23.43
CA LYS A 94 -4.95 -6.52 24.15
C LYS A 94 -5.17 -6.22 25.64
N THR A 95 -4.39 -5.31 26.22
CA THR A 95 -4.50 -4.94 27.65
C THR A 95 -5.61 -3.94 27.89
N SER A 96 -5.71 -2.89 27.05
CA SER A 96 -6.78 -1.88 27.17
C SER A 96 -8.07 -2.25 26.43
N GLY A 97 -8.01 -3.22 25.51
CA GLY A 97 -9.10 -3.56 24.60
C GLY A 97 -9.36 -2.51 23.52
N GLN A 98 -8.46 -1.53 23.33
CA GLN A 98 -8.62 -0.48 22.33
C GLN A 98 -8.04 -0.91 20.99
N MET A 99 -8.80 -0.71 19.91
CA MET A 99 -8.38 -1.00 18.54
C MET A 99 -8.25 0.30 17.74
N GLU A 100 -7.03 0.70 17.44
CA GLU A 100 -6.72 1.84 16.58
C GLU A 100 -6.85 1.42 15.12
N VAL A 101 -7.60 2.17 14.31
CA VAL A 101 -7.90 1.79 12.92
C VAL A 101 -7.51 2.87 11.93
N TYR A 102 -6.71 2.48 10.94
CA TYR A 102 -6.12 3.35 9.92
C TYR A 102 -6.64 3.00 8.54
N ASP A 103 -6.85 4.01 7.68
CA ASP A 103 -7.11 3.80 6.26
C ASP A 103 -5.94 3.06 5.61
N ALA A 104 -6.24 2.13 4.70
CA ALA A 104 -5.25 1.35 3.98
C ALA A 104 -5.47 1.40 2.48
N GLU A 105 -4.37 1.42 1.73
CA GLU A 105 -4.36 1.32 0.29
C GLU A 105 -3.69 0.02 -0.15
N MET A 106 -4.36 -0.73 -1.02
CA MET A 106 -3.90 -2.04 -1.46
C MET A 106 -3.25 -1.98 -2.85
N PHE A 107 -2.04 -2.56 -2.96
CA PHE A 107 -1.26 -2.69 -4.19
C PHE A 107 -1.04 -4.16 -4.54
N ASN A 108 -1.39 -4.54 -5.77
CA ASN A 108 -1.00 -5.83 -6.34
C ASN A 108 0.38 -5.69 -6.99
N MET A 109 1.37 -6.35 -6.40
CA MET A 109 2.76 -6.32 -6.83
C MET A 109 3.00 -7.40 -7.89
N GLN A 110 3.40 -6.96 -9.08
CA GLN A 110 3.74 -7.82 -10.22
C GLN A 110 5.25 -7.84 -10.45
N PRO A 111 5.85 -9.01 -10.73
CA PRO A 111 7.29 -9.10 -10.98
C PRO A 111 7.67 -8.41 -12.29
N LEU A 112 8.76 -7.64 -12.24
CA LEU A 112 9.41 -7.04 -13.39
C LEU A 112 10.63 -7.88 -13.76
N PHE A 113 10.59 -8.45 -14.96
CA PHE A 113 11.75 -9.14 -15.54
C PHE A 113 12.65 -8.11 -16.23
N THR A 114 13.97 -8.30 -16.10
CA THR A 114 15.05 -7.34 -16.38
C THR A 114 15.03 -6.65 -17.75
N GLY A 115 14.33 -7.20 -18.75
CA GLY A 115 14.10 -6.53 -20.04
C GLY A 115 13.07 -5.38 -20.01
N ARG A 116 12.24 -5.28 -18.96
CA ARG A 116 11.16 -4.28 -18.83
C ARG A 116 11.39 -3.25 -17.73
N SER A 117 12.26 -3.52 -16.77
CA SER A 117 12.50 -2.66 -15.60
C SER A 117 13.15 -1.32 -15.96
N HIS A 118 14.13 -1.30 -16.87
CA HIS A 118 14.86 -0.08 -17.21
C HIS A 118 13.98 1.00 -17.86
N ARG A 119 13.03 0.60 -18.72
CA ARG A 119 12.15 1.53 -19.46
C ARG A 119 11.00 2.09 -18.63
N LEU A 120 10.54 1.35 -17.60
CA LEU A 120 9.46 1.80 -16.74
C LEU A 120 9.95 2.90 -15.78
N LEU A 121 11.12 2.71 -15.17
CA LEU A 121 11.67 3.64 -14.18
C LEU A 121 12.09 4.99 -14.79
N GLU A 122 12.63 5.02 -16.01
CA GLU A 122 13.00 6.27 -16.69
C GLU A 122 11.78 7.13 -17.09
N GLY A 123 10.66 6.52 -17.49
CA GLY A 123 9.45 7.27 -17.86
C GLY A 123 8.64 7.79 -16.68
N MET A 124 8.92 7.30 -15.47
CA MET A 124 8.17 7.66 -14.25
C MET A 124 8.62 9.00 -13.66
N SER A 125 9.90 9.36 -13.78
CA SER A 125 10.47 10.56 -13.13
C SER A 125 9.88 11.88 -13.62
N ASP A 126 9.33 11.93 -14.83
CA ASP A 126 8.73 13.15 -15.39
C ASP A 126 7.29 13.39 -14.90
N THR A 127 6.58 12.33 -14.50
CA THR A 127 5.15 12.40 -14.15
C THR A 127 4.88 12.12 -12.67
N PHE A 128 5.78 11.42 -11.99
CA PHE A 128 5.64 11.00 -10.61
C PHE A 128 6.85 11.42 -9.76
N SER A 129 6.58 11.91 -8.54
CA SER A 129 7.60 12.21 -7.53
C SER A 129 7.74 11.07 -6.53
N ILE A 130 8.95 10.86 -6.01
CA ILE A 130 9.21 9.90 -4.93
C ILE A 130 8.68 10.49 -3.62
N ASP A 131 7.87 9.70 -2.93
CA ASP A 131 7.45 9.97 -1.57
C ASP A 131 8.45 9.31 -0.63
N GLY A 132 9.10 10.12 0.22
CA GLY A 132 10.08 9.63 1.19
C GLY A 132 9.40 8.75 2.24
N LEU A 133 9.42 7.44 2.04
CA LEU A 133 9.15 6.47 3.11
C LEU A 133 10.37 6.49 4.04
N SER A 134 10.28 7.25 5.13
CA SER A 134 11.24 7.24 6.25
C SER A 134 10.78 6.33 7.36
#